data_AF-A0A3M2M0P7-F1
#
_entry.id   AF-A0A3M2M0P7-F1
#
_cell.length_a   1.000
_cell.length_b   1.000
_cell.length_c   1.000
_cell.angle_alpha   90.00
_cell.angle_beta   90.00
_cell.angle_gamma   90.00
#
_symmetry.space_group_name_H-M   'P 1'
#
loop_
_entity.id
_entity.type
_entity.pdbx_description
1 polymer ?
#
loop_
_entity_poly.entity_id
_entity_poly.type
_entity_poly.pdbx_seq_one_letter_code
_entity_poly.pdbx_strand_id
1 'polypeptide(L)'
;MLDHASFDEIREGQAMIPDITTLEHWVDTILTQLTEDTSVTFDITEVHSPCGDFNADPESVAVRLRINTDSAGSIFLGTDQTSEEALARLASELQDHIIDHEWGRPLPPCPGHQHPLSTGVSDGTAYWKCPHDEDHFRREILSL
;
A
#
# COMPACT_ATOMS: atom_id res chain seq x y z
N MET A 1 -2.45 10.77 -46.95
CA MET A 1 -3.79 10.72 -46.33
C MET A 1 -3.90 9.40 -45.59
N LEU A 2 -3.24 9.33 -44.44
CA LEU A 2 -3.53 8.36 -43.39
C LEU A 2 -3.40 9.16 -42.09
N ASP A 3 -4.44 8.99 -41.30
CA ASP A 3 -4.93 9.87 -40.27
C ASP A 3 -4.06 9.80 -39.02
N HIS A 4 -3.79 10.97 -38.43
CA HIS A 4 -3.14 11.11 -37.14
C HIS A 4 -4.11 10.64 -36.04
N ALA A 5 -4.07 9.35 -35.69
CA ALA A 5 -4.64 8.92 -34.42
C ALA A 5 -3.66 9.36 -33.31
N SER A 6 -3.89 10.57 -32.80
CA SER A 6 -3.37 11.02 -31.51
C SER A 6 -3.83 10.04 -30.45
N PHE A 7 -2.90 9.32 -29.84
CA PHE A 7 -3.15 8.56 -28.63
C PHE A 7 -3.02 9.51 -27.43
N ASP A 8 -3.87 10.53 -27.42
CA ASP A 8 -4.00 11.53 -26.35
C ASP A 8 -5.47 11.55 -25.95
N GLU A 9 -5.92 10.43 -25.38
CA GLU A 9 -7.23 10.31 -24.75
C GLU A 9 -7.03 10.19 -23.24
N ILE A 10 -6.95 11.36 -22.61
CA ILE A 10 -7.46 11.67 -21.26
C ILE A 10 -7.01 10.70 -20.15
N ARG A 11 -5.79 10.90 -19.61
CA ARG A 11 -5.48 10.56 -18.21
C ARG A 11 -5.85 11.74 -17.30
N GLU A 12 -7.14 12.08 -17.21
CA GLU A 12 -7.68 12.92 -16.14
C GLU A 12 -7.91 12.07 -14.88
N GLY A 13 -6.85 11.40 -14.44
CA GLY A 13 -6.70 10.88 -13.09
C GLY A 13 -5.36 11.41 -12.65
N GLN A 14 -5.36 12.58 -12.02
CA GLN A 14 -4.14 13.28 -11.66
C GLN A 14 -3.37 12.40 -10.67
N ALA A 15 -2.33 11.75 -11.20
CA ALA A 15 -1.19 11.23 -10.48
C ALA A 15 -0.83 12.18 -9.34
N MET A 16 -1.25 11.85 -8.14
CA MET A 16 -0.97 12.61 -6.94
C MET A 16 -0.43 11.61 -5.95
N ILE A 17 0.89 11.44 -5.98
CA ILE A 17 1.54 10.85 -4.83
C ILE A 17 1.17 11.77 -3.65
N PRO A 18 0.54 11.22 -2.60
CA PRO A 18 0.24 11.99 -1.41
C PRO A 18 1.51 12.65 -0.86
N ASP A 19 1.33 13.81 -0.22
CA ASP A 19 2.41 14.43 0.53
C ASP A 19 2.87 13.52 1.69
N ILE A 20 4.06 13.82 2.24
CA ILE A 20 4.67 13.01 3.29
C ILE A 20 3.77 12.84 4.51
N THR A 21 3.04 13.89 4.93
CA THR A 21 2.15 13.81 6.10
C THR A 21 0.98 12.88 5.85
N THR A 22 0.44 12.89 4.64
CA THR A 22 -0.61 11.94 4.23
C THR A 22 -0.08 10.50 4.20
N LEU A 23 1.14 10.27 3.71
CA LEU A 23 1.78 8.94 3.74
C LEU A 23 2.04 8.44 5.17
N GLU A 24 2.54 9.30 6.05
CA GLU A 24 2.74 8.97 7.46
C GLU A 24 1.43 8.53 8.12
N HIS A 25 0.34 9.26 7.87
CA HIS A 25 -0.98 8.90 8.38
C HIS A 25 -1.51 7.57 7.83
N TRP A 26 -1.30 7.29 6.54
CA TRP A 26 -1.68 6.00 5.94
C TRP A 26 -0.93 4.85 6.59
N VAL A 27 0.39 4.99 6.75
CA VAL A 27 1.21 3.95 7.36
C VAL A 27 0.82 3.72 8.81
N ASP A 28 0.62 4.77 9.62
CA ASP A 28 0.16 4.63 11.01
C ASP A 28 -1.17 3.88 11.10
N THR A 29 -2.12 4.23 10.22
CA THR A 29 -3.43 3.57 10.14
C THR A 29 -3.31 2.09 9.77
N ILE A 30 -2.51 1.77 8.75
CA ILE A 30 -2.29 0.39 8.28
C ILE A 30 -1.57 -0.43 9.36
N LEU A 31 -0.50 0.13 9.94
CA LEU A 31 0.27 -0.54 10.98
C LEU A 31 -0.62 -0.84 12.18
N THR A 32 -1.41 0.13 12.66
CA THR A 32 -2.39 -0.10 13.72
C THR A 32 -3.25 -1.33 13.43
N GLN A 33 -3.83 -1.42 12.23
CA GLN A 33 -4.68 -2.56 11.84
C GLN A 33 -3.96 -3.91 11.72
N LEU A 34 -2.65 -3.91 11.44
CA LEU A 34 -1.85 -5.12 11.27
C LEU A 34 -1.15 -5.56 12.56
N THR A 35 -0.91 -4.62 13.48
CA THR A 35 -0.11 -4.81 14.69
C THR A 35 -0.89 -4.67 15.99
N GLU A 36 -2.21 -4.43 15.94
CA GLU A 36 -3.09 -4.35 17.13
C GLU A 36 -2.88 -5.50 18.13
N ASP A 37 -2.44 -6.67 17.65
CA ASP A 37 -2.20 -7.88 18.45
C ASP A 37 -0.81 -8.52 18.18
N THR A 38 0.17 -7.73 17.74
CA THR A 38 1.55 -8.19 17.52
C THR A 38 2.52 -7.56 18.51
N SER A 39 3.64 -8.24 18.78
CA SER A 39 4.69 -7.72 19.67
C SER A 39 5.76 -6.90 18.94
N VAL A 40 5.48 -6.51 17.69
CA VAL A 40 6.47 -5.94 16.78
C VAL A 40 6.14 -4.49 16.52
N THR A 41 7.16 -3.63 16.64
CA THR A 41 7.03 -2.21 16.33
C THR A 41 7.57 -1.95 14.93
N PHE A 42 6.78 -1.27 14.11
CA PHE A 42 7.15 -0.86 12.75
C PHE A 42 7.22 0.66 12.73
N ASP A 43 8.31 1.21 12.16
CA ASP A 43 8.46 2.64 11.98
C ASP A 43 8.87 2.94 10.53
N ILE A 44 8.40 4.07 10.01
CA ILE A 44 8.98 4.68 8.82
C ILE A 44 10.27 5.38 9.23
N THR A 45 11.36 5.07 8.54
CA THR A 45 12.64 5.77 8.77
C THR A 45 12.84 6.95 7.83
N GLU A 46 12.33 6.87 6.62
CA GLU A 46 12.53 7.89 5.60
C GLU A 46 11.50 7.75 4.48
N VAL A 47 10.94 8.89 4.05
CA VAL A 47 10.18 9.00 2.80
C VAL A 47 11.03 9.84 1.84
N HIS A 48 11.43 9.27 0.71
CA HIS A 48 12.23 9.98 -0.29
C HIS A 48 11.45 10.25 -1.57
N SER A 49 11.60 11.47 -2.09
CA SER A 49 11.17 11.88 -3.43
C SER A 49 12.16 12.89 -4.01
N PRO A 50 12.66 12.73 -5.26
CA PRO A 50 12.68 11.51 -6.06
C PRO A 50 13.56 10.42 -5.42
N CYS A 51 13.22 9.14 -5.62
CA CYS A 51 14.03 8.05 -5.11
C CYS A 51 15.40 8.04 -5.82
N GLY A 52 16.48 8.33 -5.08
CA GLY A 52 17.85 8.29 -5.58
C GLY A 52 18.42 6.87 -5.74
N ASP A 53 17.60 5.83 -5.56
CA ASP A 53 17.98 4.42 -5.73
C ASP A 53 17.87 4.01 -7.21
N PHE A 54 18.94 3.45 -7.77
CA PHE A 54 19.08 3.12 -9.19
C PHE A 54 18.08 2.09 -9.76
N ASN A 55 17.25 1.48 -8.92
CA ASN A 55 16.22 0.49 -9.31
C ASN A 55 14.79 1.02 -9.20
N ALA A 56 14.59 2.23 -8.68
CA ALA A 56 13.28 2.88 -8.65
C ALA A 56 13.09 3.75 -9.88
N ASP A 57 11.83 3.92 -10.32
CA ASP A 57 11.53 4.98 -11.26
C ASP A 57 11.85 6.33 -10.57
N PRO A 58 12.56 7.25 -11.24
CA PRO A 58 13.03 8.49 -10.62
C PRO A 58 11.87 9.35 -10.12
N GLU A 59 10.64 9.15 -10.57
CA GLU A 59 9.49 9.91 -10.08
C GLU A 59 8.79 9.22 -8.89
N SER A 60 9.17 7.99 -8.55
CA SER A 60 8.56 7.22 -7.46
C SER A 60 8.91 7.77 -6.08
N VAL A 61 7.98 7.56 -5.15
CA VAL A 61 8.22 7.75 -3.72
C VAL A 61 8.59 6.44 -3.07
N ALA A 62 9.70 6.44 -2.35
CA ALA A 62 10.15 5.30 -1.56
C ALA A 62 9.78 5.52 -0.09
N VAL A 63 9.06 4.56 0.49
CA VAL A 63 8.78 4.47 1.93
C VAL A 63 9.72 3.40 2.50
N ARG A 64 10.71 3.81 3.30
CA ARG A 64 11.66 2.88 3.91
C ARG A 64 11.18 2.40 5.28
N LEU A 65 11.06 1.08 5.39
CA LEU A 65 10.55 0.39 6.56
C LEU A 65 11.67 -0.02 7.50
N ARG A 66 11.44 0.14 8.79
CA ARG A 66 12.24 -0.45 9.85
C ARG A 66 11.36 -1.29 10.76
N ILE A 67 11.84 -2.48 11.10
CA ILE A 67 11.16 -3.41 12.00
C ILE A 67 12.00 -3.53 13.27
N ASN A 68 11.41 -3.13 14.40
CA ASN A 68 12.06 -2.96 15.71
C ASN A 68 13.27 -2.01 15.64
N THR A 69 14.39 -2.46 15.07
CA THR A 69 15.62 -1.69 14.86
C THR A 69 16.33 -1.99 13.54
N ASP A 70 15.87 -2.96 12.75
CA ASP A 70 16.53 -3.41 11.51
C ASP A 70 15.81 -2.88 10.26
N SER A 71 16.58 -2.55 9.23
CA SER A 71 16.00 -2.08 7.96
C SER A 71 15.32 -3.24 7.25
N ALA A 72 14.01 -3.17 7.07
CA ALA A 72 13.22 -4.30 6.59
C ALA A 72 12.92 -4.25 5.09
N GLY A 73 13.03 -3.09 4.46
CA GLY A 73 12.80 -2.94 3.03
C GLY A 73 12.41 -1.52 2.63
N SER A 74 12.15 -1.36 1.34
CA SER A 74 11.63 -0.14 0.75
C SER A 74 10.40 -0.48 -0.08
N ILE A 75 9.30 0.24 0.16
CA ILE A 75 8.10 0.18 -0.67
C ILE A 75 8.17 1.33 -1.66
N PHE A 76 8.00 1.04 -2.94
CA PHE A 76 8.00 2.04 -4.00
C PHE A 76 6.57 2.29 -4.50
N LEU A 77 6.14 3.54 -4.47
CA LEU A 77 4.86 4.02 -4.99
C LEU A 77 5.12 4.80 -6.29
N GLY A 78 4.55 4.31 -7.39
CA GLY A 78 4.72 4.93 -8.71
C GLY A 78 3.85 6.18 -8.87
N THR A 79 4.31 7.11 -9.71
CA THR A 79 3.52 8.31 -10.07
C THR A 79 2.39 7.99 -11.03
N ASP A 80 2.38 6.83 -11.68
CA ASP A 80 1.33 6.48 -12.62
C ASP A 80 0.03 5.97 -11.95
N GLN A 81 0.02 5.87 -10.61
CA GLN A 81 -1.08 5.33 -9.81
C GLN A 81 -1.98 6.45 -9.24
N THR A 82 -3.25 6.13 -9.04
CA THR A 82 -4.15 6.95 -8.21
C THR A 82 -3.76 6.85 -6.73
N SER A 83 -4.23 7.78 -5.91
CA SER A 83 -3.97 7.75 -4.46
C SER A 83 -4.52 6.47 -3.81
N GLU A 84 -5.65 5.96 -4.26
CA GLU A 84 -6.27 4.73 -3.75
C GLU A 84 -5.47 3.48 -4.15
N GLU A 85 -4.96 3.44 -5.38
CA GLU A 85 -4.07 2.36 -5.84
C GLU A 85 -2.75 2.38 -5.06
N ALA A 86 -2.17 3.57 -4.85
CA ALA A 86 -0.98 3.74 -4.04
C ALA A 86 -1.20 3.28 -2.59
N LEU A 87 -2.36 3.61 -2.00
CA LEU A 87 -2.74 3.16 -0.66
C LEU A 87 -2.93 1.64 -0.59
N ALA A 88 -3.65 1.04 -1.54
CA ALA A 88 -3.86 -0.41 -1.60
C ALA A 88 -2.54 -1.17 -1.77
N ARG A 89 -1.61 -0.63 -2.59
CA ARG A 89 -0.26 -1.16 -2.77
C ARG A 89 0.57 -1.03 -1.49
N LEU A 90 0.58 0.14 -0.86
CA LEU A 90 1.28 0.38 0.40
C LEU A 90 0.82 -0.59 1.48
N ALA A 91 -0.48 -0.79 1.62
CA ALA A 91 -1.07 -1.73 2.55
C ALA A 91 -0.69 -3.19 2.26
N SER A 92 -0.68 -3.61 1.00
CA SER A 92 -0.27 -4.96 0.59
C SER A 92 1.19 -5.23 0.93
N GLU A 93 2.08 -4.31 0.58
CA GLU A 93 3.52 -4.52 0.77
C GLU A 93 3.87 -4.46 2.26
N LEU A 94 3.27 -3.55 3.03
CA LEU A 94 3.39 -3.53 4.50
C LEU A 94 2.93 -4.85 5.11
N GLN A 95 1.77 -5.36 4.68
CA GLN A 95 1.25 -6.66 5.09
C GLN A 95 2.26 -7.77 4.81
N ASP A 96 2.79 -7.86 3.60
CA ASP A 96 3.74 -8.92 3.25
C ASP A 96 5.00 -8.87 4.13
N HIS A 97 5.55 -7.68 4.37
CA HIS A 97 6.68 -7.50 5.28
C HIS A 97 6.37 -7.94 6.72
N ILE A 98 5.16 -7.64 7.22
CA ILE A 98 4.74 -8.02 8.57
C ILE A 98 4.48 -9.53 8.66
N ILE A 99 3.82 -10.12 7.66
CA ILE A 99 3.51 -11.55 7.61
C ILE A 99 4.80 -12.37 7.55
N ASP A 100 5.79 -11.95 6.77
CA ASP A 100 7.10 -12.59 6.71
C ASP A 100 7.77 -12.60 8.09
N HIS A 101 7.73 -11.46 8.80
CA HIS A 101 8.29 -11.34 10.14
C HIS A 101 7.50 -12.13 11.22
N GLU A 102 6.17 -12.20 11.11
CA GLU A 102 5.28 -12.91 12.03
C GLU A 102 5.13 -14.41 11.67
N TRP A 103 6.06 -14.98 10.90
CA TRP A 103 6.10 -16.38 10.50
C TRP A 103 4.82 -16.89 9.83
N GLY A 104 4.22 -16.07 8.96
CA GLY A 104 3.06 -16.45 8.16
C GLY A 104 1.71 -16.29 8.87
N ARG A 105 1.65 -15.57 10.00
CA ARG A 105 0.39 -15.24 10.65
C ARG A 105 -0.51 -14.44 9.68
N PRO A 106 -1.79 -14.79 9.49
CA PRO A 106 -2.69 -14.06 8.60
C PRO A 106 -3.06 -12.70 9.21
N LEU A 107 -2.64 -11.61 8.58
CA LEU A 107 -2.79 -10.23 9.09
C LEU A 107 -3.21 -9.28 7.97
N PRO A 108 -4.34 -8.56 8.04
CA PRO A 108 -5.40 -8.77 9.01
C PRO A 108 -6.07 -10.13 8.72
N PRO A 109 -6.51 -10.88 9.75
CA PRO A 109 -7.16 -12.16 9.53
C PRO A 109 -8.53 -11.96 8.88
N CYS A 110 -8.84 -12.77 7.86
CA CYS A 110 -10.18 -12.81 7.31
C CYS A 110 -11.16 -13.44 8.33
N PRO A 111 -12.27 -12.78 8.71
CA PRO A 111 -13.21 -13.33 9.68
C PRO A 111 -13.75 -14.69 9.24
N GLY A 112 -13.61 -15.72 10.10
CA GLY A 112 -14.10 -17.07 9.80
C GLY A 112 -13.23 -17.90 8.84
N HIS A 113 -12.09 -17.37 8.38
CA HIS A 113 -11.15 -18.08 7.52
C HIS A 113 -9.70 -18.02 8.03
N GLN A 114 -8.83 -18.88 7.48
CA GLN A 114 -7.41 -18.98 7.86
C GLN A 114 -6.49 -18.40 6.77
N HIS A 115 -6.79 -17.19 6.30
CA HIS A 115 -5.97 -16.46 5.31
C HIS A 115 -5.96 -14.97 5.63
N PRO A 116 -4.92 -14.23 5.18
CA PRO A 116 -4.91 -12.78 5.26
C PRO A 116 -5.93 -12.18 4.30
N LEU A 117 -6.47 -11.02 4.66
CA LEU A 117 -7.23 -10.19 3.72
C LEU A 117 -6.31 -9.67 2.62
N SER A 118 -6.78 -9.62 1.38
CA SER A 118 -6.09 -8.96 0.28
C SER A 118 -6.51 -7.51 0.17
N THR A 119 -5.68 -6.67 -0.46
CA THR A 119 -6.06 -5.29 -0.77
C THR A 119 -6.71 -5.18 -2.14
N GLY A 120 -7.46 -4.11 -2.37
CA GLY A 120 -7.98 -3.76 -3.69
C GLY A 120 -8.66 -2.41 -3.69
N VAL A 121 -8.93 -1.88 -4.88
CA VAL A 121 -9.68 -0.64 -5.07
C VAL A 121 -11.05 -0.95 -5.66
N SER A 122 -12.09 -0.31 -5.15
CA SER A 122 -13.45 -0.39 -5.68
C SER A 122 -14.14 0.95 -5.47
N ASP A 123 -14.86 1.44 -6.48
CA ASP A 123 -15.60 2.71 -6.42
C ASP A 123 -14.75 3.92 -5.94
N GLY A 124 -13.46 3.93 -6.27
CA GLY A 124 -12.53 4.99 -5.84
C GLY A 124 -12.21 4.95 -4.35
N THR A 125 -12.22 3.77 -3.73
CA THR A 125 -11.82 3.59 -2.32
C THR A 125 -10.99 2.31 -2.18
N ALA A 126 -9.95 2.36 -1.37
CA ALA A 126 -9.09 1.22 -1.09
C ALA A 126 -9.65 0.38 0.08
N TYR A 127 -9.71 -0.94 -0.11
CA TYR A 127 -10.30 -1.89 0.82
C TYR A 127 -9.34 -3.03 1.16
N TRP A 128 -9.47 -3.53 2.39
CA TRP A 128 -9.17 -4.92 2.72
C TRP A 128 -10.37 -5.78 2.33
N LYS A 129 -10.15 -6.90 1.65
CA LYS A 129 -11.20 -7.82 1.20
C LYS A 129 -10.78 -9.28 1.28
N CYS A 130 -11.75 -10.17 1.40
CA CYS A 130 -11.48 -11.60 1.36
C CYS A 130 -11.03 -12.02 -0.06
N PRO A 131 -9.88 -12.69 -0.23
CA PRO A 131 -9.37 -13.11 -1.54
C PRO A 131 -10.23 -14.15 -2.25
N HIS A 132 -11.03 -14.91 -1.50
CA HIS A 132 -11.83 -16.00 -2.04
C HIS A 132 -13.27 -15.61 -2.37
N ASP A 133 -13.79 -14.57 -1.71
CA ASP A 133 -15.19 -14.14 -1.82
C ASP A 133 -15.28 -12.68 -1.37
N GLU A 134 -15.49 -11.76 -2.30
CA GLU A 134 -15.52 -10.33 -2.03
C GLU A 134 -16.78 -9.90 -1.25
N ASP A 135 -17.87 -10.68 -1.31
CA ASP A 135 -19.12 -10.45 -0.57
C ASP A 135 -19.01 -10.95 0.89
N HIS A 136 -18.10 -11.87 1.17
CA HIS A 136 -17.89 -12.41 2.53
C HIS A 136 -17.40 -11.35 3.51
N PHE A 137 -16.37 -10.58 3.13
CA PHE A 137 -15.83 -9.52 3.97
C PHE A 137 -15.08 -8.47 3.17
N ARG A 138 -15.39 -7.21 3.45
CA ARG A 138 -14.58 -6.05 3.06
C ARG A 138 -14.65 -4.94 4.11
N ARG A 139 -13.56 -4.18 4.26
CA ARG A 139 -13.51 -2.95 5.05
C ARG A 139 -12.57 -1.94 4.40
N GLU A 140 -12.85 -0.65 4.55
CA GLU A 140 -11.98 0.41 4.03
C GLU A 140 -10.64 0.40 4.74
N ILE A 141 -9.54 0.66 4.02
CA ILE A 141 -8.19 0.66 4.60
C ILE A 141 -8.01 1.86 5.54
N LEU A 142 -8.62 3.01 5.26
CA LEU A 142 -8.52 4.20 6.11
C LEU A 142 -9.59 4.27 7.21
N SER A 143 -10.45 3.26 7.33
CA SER A 143 -11.42 3.19 8.42
C SER A 143 -10.82 2.41 9.58
N LEU A 144 -10.76 3.05 10.75
CA LEU A 144 -10.46 2.43 12.03
C LEU A 144 -11.76 1.97 12.72
#